data_AF-A0A929HAJ1-F1
#
_entry.id   AF-A0A929HAJ1-F1
#
_cell.length_a   1.000
_cell.length_b   1.000
_cell.length_c   1.000
_cell.angle_alpha   90.00
_cell.angle_beta   90.00
_cell.angle_gamma   90.00
#
_symmetry.space_group_name_H-M   'P 1'
#
loop_
_entity.id
_entity.type
_entity.pdbx_description
1 polymer ?
#
loop_
_entity_poly.entity_id
_entity_poly.type
_entity_poly.pdbx_seq_one_letter_code
_entity_poly.pdbx_strand_id
1 'polypeptide(L)'
;MDLDTFFVSVERLMNSGLEGKPVIIGGMSDRGVVSSCSYEARQFGVHSAMPMKMARSLCNEAIVIRGDMDAYSRHSRMVTEIIAEEAPMYEKASIDEHYLDITGMDRFFGCMQWTQELRQRIIKETGLPISCGLSVNKTVSKIATGEAKPNGEIEIP
;
A
#
# COMPACT_ATOMS: atom_id res chain seq x y z
N MET A 1 -8.17 0.29 -4.42
CA MET A 1 -7.34 -0.56 -3.53
C MET A 1 -5.93 0.00 -3.53
N ASP A 2 -5.25 -0.03 -2.39
CA ASP A 2 -3.98 0.66 -2.17
C ASP A 2 -3.11 -0.12 -1.17
N LEU A 3 -1.91 -0.55 -1.58
CA LEU A 3 -1.01 -1.35 -0.74
C LEU A 3 -0.46 -0.52 0.44
N ASP A 4 -0.43 -1.11 1.62
CA ASP A 4 -0.04 -0.38 2.82
C ASP A 4 1.46 -0.31 2.98
N THR A 5 1.97 0.92 3.11
CA THR A 5 3.41 1.21 3.20
C THR A 5 4.23 0.38 2.22
N PHE A 6 3.79 0.31 0.96
CA PHE A 6 4.14 -0.75 0.00
C PHE A 6 5.62 -1.15 -0.01
N PHE A 7 6.53 -0.19 -0.19
CA PHE A 7 7.97 -0.51 -0.22
C PHE A 7 8.47 -1.12 1.09
N VAL A 8 8.03 -0.61 2.24
CA VAL A 8 8.38 -1.18 3.55
C VAL A 8 7.79 -2.58 3.71
N SER A 9 6.57 -2.80 3.24
CA SER A 9 5.93 -4.12 3.30
C SER A 9 6.70 -5.15 2.45
N VAL A 10 7.20 -4.77 1.27
CA VAL A 10 8.07 -5.63 0.47
C VAL A 10 9.39 -5.91 1.19
N GLU A 11 10.04 -4.92 1.80
CA GLU A 11 11.26 -5.15 2.59
C GLU A 11 11.02 -6.10 3.78
N ARG A 12 9.85 -6.02 4.42
CA ARG A 12 9.46 -6.91 5.53
C ARG A 12 9.28 -8.36 5.09
N LEU A 13 8.76 -8.60 3.88
CA LEU A 13 8.69 -9.96 3.30
C LEU A 13 10.08 -10.58 3.13
N MET A 14 11.07 -9.76 2.79
CA MET A 14 12.46 -10.22 2.60
C MET A 14 13.24 -10.32 3.92
N ASN A 15 12.84 -9.54 4.93
CA ASN A 15 13.50 -9.49 6.23
C ASN A 15 12.48 -9.25 7.37
N SER A 16 12.03 -10.33 8.00
CA SER A 16 11.11 -10.28 9.14
C SER A 16 11.68 -9.53 10.36
N GLY A 17 13.01 -9.34 10.44
CA GLY A 17 13.64 -8.53 11.47
C GLY A 17 13.27 -7.03 11.43
N LEU A 18 12.55 -6.58 10.39
CA LEU A 18 12.04 -5.22 10.22
C LEU A 18 10.61 -5.03 10.77
N GLU A 19 9.93 -6.11 11.19
CA GLU A 19 8.60 -6.03 11.78
C GLU A 19 8.62 -5.26 13.11
N GLY A 20 7.65 -4.37 13.30
CA GLY A 20 7.53 -3.55 14.50
C GLY A 20 8.61 -2.46 14.67
N LYS A 21 9.51 -2.29 13.70
CA LYS A 21 10.59 -1.30 13.75
C LYS A 21 10.29 -0.10 12.84
N PRO A 22 10.74 1.11 13.21
CA PRO A 22 10.70 2.26 12.31
C PRO A 22 11.64 2.02 11.13
N VAL A 23 11.09 2.00 9.93
CA VAL A 23 11.81 1.81 8.67
C VAL A 23 11.54 2.99 7.74
N ILE A 24 12.60 3.46 7.09
CA ILE A 24 12.55 4.53 6.09
C ILE A 24 13.21 4.02 4.81
N ILE A 25 12.47 4.03 3.71
CA ILE A 25 12.99 3.77 2.36
C ILE A 25 13.31 5.10 1.71
N GLY A 26 14.55 5.30 1.27
CA GLY A 26 14.93 6.55 0.64
C GLY A 26 16.40 6.62 0.24
N GLY A 27 16.81 7.83 -0.18
CA GLY A 27 18.21 8.08 -0.53
C GLY A 27 19.13 8.03 0.69
N MET A 28 20.30 7.40 0.56
CA MET A 28 21.28 7.33 1.66
C MET A 28 21.97 8.68 1.94
N SER A 29 21.93 9.63 1.00
CA SER A 29 22.53 10.96 1.18
C SER A 29 21.63 11.90 1.96
N ASP A 30 22.21 12.93 2.60
CA ASP A 30 21.44 14.02 3.25
C ASP A 30 20.61 14.85 2.28
N ARG A 31 20.92 14.77 0.97
CA ARG A 31 20.17 15.44 -0.10
C ARG A 31 19.03 14.58 -0.66
N GLY A 32 18.88 13.34 -0.17
CA GLY A 32 17.80 12.45 -0.55
C GLY A 32 16.47 12.83 0.10
N VAL A 33 15.41 12.19 -0.37
CA VAL A 33 14.07 12.26 0.20
C VAL A 33 13.59 10.87 0.63
N VAL A 34 12.64 10.84 1.55
CA VAL A 34 11.90 9.64 1.95
C VAL A 34 10.98 9.22 0.80
N SER A 35 11.20 8.04 0.24
CA SER A 35 10.30 7.45 -0.76
C SER A 35 9.07 6.84 -0.08
N SER A 36 9.30 6.09 1.00
CA SER A 36 8.25 5.47 1.82
C SER A 36 8.75 5.28 3.25
N CYS A 37 7.83 5.13 4.20
CA CYS A 37 8.17 4.89 5.60
C CYS A 37 7.10 4.04 6.29
N SER A 38 7.53 3.28 7.29
CA SER A 38 6.69 2.41 8.12
C SER A 38 5.70 3.24 8.96
N TYR A 39 4.61 2.63 9.40
CA TYR A 39 3.67 3.29 10.32
C TYR A 39 4.35 3.70 11.64
N GLU A 40 5.30 2.91 12.13
CA GLU A 40 6.12 3.19 13.30
C GLU A 40 6.91 4.49 13.13
N ALA A 41 7.56 4.68 11.97
CA ALA A 41 8.25 5.93 11.65
C ALA A 41 7.29 7.12 11.50
N ARG A 42 6.07 6.91 11.00
CA ARG A 42 5.04 7.97 10.89
C ARG A 42 4.61 8.53 12.24
N GLN A 43 4.69 7.75 13.32
CA GLN A 43 4.40 8.23 14.68
C GLN A 43 5.37 9.33 15.13
N PHE A 44 6.59 9.36 14.58
CA PHE A 44 7.58 10.41 14.80
C PHE A 44 7.42 11.60 13.84
N GLY A 45 6.37 11.61 13.01
CA GLY A 45 6.12 12.66 12.02
C GLY A 45 6.86 12.46 10.70
N VAL A 46 7.55 11.33 10.49
CA VAL A 46 8.18 11.02 9.19
C VAL A 46 7.11 10.74 8.15
N HIS A 47 7.24 11.31 6.95
CA HIS A 47 6.32 11.07 5.84
C HIS A 47 7.06 11.04 4.49
N SER A 48 6.42 10.50 3.46
CA SER A 48 6.96 10.51 2.09
C SER A 48 7.25 11.93 1.61
N ALA A 49 8.23 12.07 0.71
CA ALA A 49 8.79 13.32 0.21
C ALA A 49 9.49 14.22 1.26
N MET A 50 9.57 13.81 2.53
CA MET A 50 10.37 14.51 3.54
C MET A 50 11.88 14.43 3.22
N PRO A 51 12.67 15.50 3.44
CA PRO A 51 14.13 15.41 3.36
C PRO A 51 14.71 14.38 4.32
N MET A 52 15.62 13.52 3.85
CA MET A 52 16.19 12.43 4.64
C MET A 52 16.91 12.91 5.90
N LYS A 53 17.57 14.09 5.83
CA LYS A 53 18.19 14.72 6.99
C LYS A 53 17.18 15.00 8.11
N MET A 54 16.00 15.52 7.76
CA MET A 54 14.93 15.81 8.71
C MET A 54 14.32 14.52 9.26
N ALA A 55 14.06 13.54 8.39
CA ALA A 55 13.50 12.26 8.79
C ALA A 55 14.40 11.52 9.80
N ARG A 56 15.72 11.54 9.59
CA ARG A 56 16.69 10.98 10.56
C ARG A 56 16.68 11.71 11.89
N SER A 57 16.55 13.04 11.89
CA SER A 57 16.46 13.82 13.14
C SER A 57 15.16 13.58 13.91
N LEU A 58 14.05 13.33 13.21
CA LEU A 58 12.76 13.00 13.83
C LEU A 58 12.73 11.59 14.42
N CYS A 59 13.34 10.62 13.73
CA CYS A 59 13.38 9.22 14.16
C CYS A 59 14.82 8.69 14.07
N ASN A 60 15.61 8.96 15.12
CA ASN A 60 17.04 8.59 15.16
C ASN A 60 17.28 7.08 15.15
N GLU A 61 16.31 6.29 15.61
CA GLU A 61 16.33 4.83 15.65
C GLU A 61 15.82 4.17 14.36
N ALA A 62 15.40 4.96 13.36
CA ALA A 62 14.89 4.43 12.10
C ALA A 62 15.97 3.68 11.31
N ILE A 63 15.60 2.49 10.83
CA ILE A 63 16.39 1.72 9.88
C ILE A 63 16.20 2.33 8.49
N VAL A 64 17.27 2.87 7.91
CA VAL A 64 17.23 3.44 6.56
C VAL A 64 17.67 2.38 5.55
N ILE A 65 16.80 2.11 4.57
CA ILE A 65 17.03 1.15 3.50
C ILE A 65 17.06 1.88 2.16
N ARG A 66 18.05 1.53 1.33
CA ARG A 66 18.05 1.92 -0.09
C ARG A 66 17.07 1.02 -0.82
N GLY A 67 16.01 1.59 -1.36
CA GLY A 67 14.95 0.79 -1.97
C GLY A 67 15.37 0.01 -3.22
N ASP A 68 14.78 -1.18 -3.38
CA ASP A 68 14.94 -2.07 -4.54
C ASP A 68 13.72 -1.94 -5.48
N MET A 69 13.85 -1.08 -6.50
CA MET A 69 12.77 -0.83 -7.46
C MET A 69 12.40 -2.05 -8.30
N ASP A 70 13.33 -2.99 -8.52
CA ASP A 70 13.04 -4.22 -9.26
C ASP A 70 12.18 -5.16 -8.41
N ALA A 71 12.53 -5.32 -7.13
CA ALA A 71 11.70 -6.07 -6.20
C ALA A 71 10.30 -5.46 -6.07
N TYR A 72 10.18 -4.14 -5.92
CA TYR A 72 8.89 -3.46 -5.82
C TYR A 72 8.07 -3.64 -7.10
N SER A 73 8.69 -3.52 -8.27
CA SER A 73 8.01 -3.71 -9.56
C SER A 73 7.51 -5.15 -9.75
N ARG A 74 8.28 -6.15 -9.30
CA ARG A 74 7.85 -7.56 -9.34
C ARG A 74 6.62 -7.80 -8.46
N HIS A 75 6.63 -7.33 -7.22
CA HIS A 75 5.50 -7.53 -6.30
C HIS A 75 4.25 -6.76 -6.75
N SER A 76 4.44 -5.54 -7.26
CA SER A 76 3.35 -4.75 -7.88
C SER A 76 2.70 -5.51 -9.04
N ARG A 77 3.50 -6.18 -9.87
CA ARG A 77 3.00 -6.99 -10.98
C ARG A 77 2.17 -8.17 -10.48
N MET A 78 2.65 -8.91 -9.48
CA MET A 78 1.92 -10.02 -8.87
C MET A 78 0.54 -9.58 -8.35
N VAL A 79 0.45 -8.46 -7.63
CA VAL A 79 -0.84 -7.89 -7.19
C VAL A 79 -1.73 -7.51 -8.38
N THR A 80 -1.14 -6.91 -9.41
CA THR A 80 -1.87 -6.52 -10.63
C THR A 80 -2.41 -7.75 -11.38
N GLU A 81 -1.65 -8.84 -11.43
CA GLU A 81 -2.06 -10.11 -12.06
C GLU A 81 -3.28 -10.71 -11.34
N ILE A 82 -3.25 -10.77 -10.00
CA ILE A 82 -4.41 -11.24 -9.21
C ILE A 82 -5.64 -10.36 -9.44
N ILE A 83 -5.48 -9.03 -9.47
CA ILE A 83 -6.57 -8.11 -9.78
C ILE A 83 -7.10 -8.33 -11.20
N ALA A 84 -6.22 -8.56 -12.17
CA ALA A 84 -6.60 -8.75 -13.57
C ALA A 84 -7.35 -10.05 -13.82
N GLU A 85 -7.10 -11.09 -13.01
CA GLU A 85 -7.80 -12.37 -13.09
C GLU A 85 -9.26 -12.29 -12.59
N GLU A 86 -9.51 -11.45 -11.58
CA GLU A 86 -10.81 -11.39 -10.88
C GLU A 86 -11.66 -10.20 -11.31
N ALA A 87 -11.06 -9.02 -11.47
CA ALA A 87 -11.79 -7.78 -11.66
C ALA A 87 -12.36 -7.69 -13.08
N PRO A 88 -13.66 -7.38 -13.24
CA PRO A 88 -14.25 -7.22 -14.57
C PRO A 88 -13.62 -6.05 -15.34
N MET A 89 -13.25 -4.98 -14.63
CA MET A 89 -12.51 -3.85 -15.16
C MET A 89 -11.63 -3.24 -14.07
N TYR A 90 -10.39 -2.91 -14.41
CA TYR A 90 -9.48 -2.23 -13.52
C TYR A 90 -8.60 -1.22 -14.25
N GLU A 91 -8.10 -0.25 -13.49
CA GLU A 91 -7.12 0.75 -13.90
C GLU A 91 -5.99 0.77 -12.86
N LYS A 92 -4.76 0.60 -13.32
CA LYS A 92 -3.57 0.74 -12.48
C LYS A 92 -3.15 2.21 -12.44
N ALA A 93 -3.35 2.86 -11.29
CA ALA A 93 -3.05 4.28 -11.11
C ALA A 93 -1.58 4.53 -10.74
N SER A 94 -0.97 3.62 -9.98
CA SER A 94 0.44 3.69 -9.58
C SER A 94 1.06 2.30 -9.44
N ILE A 95 2.22 2.20 -8.81
CA ILE A 95 2.85 0.92 -8.47
C ILE A 95 2.06 0.14 -7.41
N ASP A 96 1.30 0.82 -6.56
CA ASP A 96 0.59 0.27 -5.40
C ASP A 96 -0.91 0.56 -5.38
N GLU A 97 -1.42 1.36 -6.33
CA GLU A 97 -2.81 1.78 -6.38
C GLU A 97 -3.55 1.28 -7.63
N HIS A 98 -4.76 0.76 -7.41
CA HIS A 98 -5.66 0.26 -8.44
C HIS A 98 -7.09 0.75 -8.20
N TYR A 99 -7.73 1.25 -9.26
CA TYR A 99 -9.17 1.49 -9.30
C TYR A 99 -9.86 0.32 -10.00
N LEU A 100 -10.95 -0.17 -9.42
CA LEU A 100 -11.73 -1.26 -9.98
C LEU A 100 -13.14 -0.75 -10.23
N ASP A 101 -13.69 -1.02 -11.41
CA ASP A 101 -15.10 -0.80 -11.69
C ASP A 101 -15.81 -2.15 -11.55
N ILE A 102 -16.62 -2.26 -10.51
CA ILE A 102 -17.38 -3.46 -10.16
C ILE A 102 -18.88 -3.23 -10.29
N THR A 103 -19.28 -2.25 -11.11
CA THR A 103 -20.69 -1.95 -11.39
C THR A 103 -21.43 -3.20 -11.86
N GLY A 104 -22.53 -3.54 -11.20
CA GLY A 104 -23.36 -4.71 -11.52
C GLY A 104 -22.95 -6.01 -10.82
N MET A 105 -21.83 -6.03 -10.10
CA MET A 105 -21.41 -7.20 -9.30
C MET A 105 -22.33 -7.46 -8.10
N ASP A 106 -23.04 -6.42 -7.64
CA ASP A 106 -24.06 -6.49 -6.59
C ASP A 106 -25.20 -7.48 -6.90
N ARG A 107 -25.49 -7.71 -8.19
CA ARG A 107 -26.54 -8.64 -8.63
C ARG A 107 -26.24 -10.11 -8.32
N PHE A 108 -24.96 -10.47 -8.15
CA PHE A 108 -24.52 -11.86 -8.04
C PHE A 108 -23.68 -12.12 -6.78
N PHE A 109 -22.79 -11.20 -6.42
CA PHE A 109 -21.78 -11.42 -5.38
C PHE A 109 -21.87 -10.42 -4.22
N GLY A 110 -22.43 -9.23 -4.44
CA GLY A 110 -22.31 -8.11 -3.51
C GLY A 110 -20.95 -7.43 -3.64
N CYS A 111 -20.94 -6.13 -3.98
CA CYS A 111 -19.71 -5.40 -4.26
C CYS A 111 -18.71 -5.41 -3.09
N MET A 112 -19.19 -5.21 -1.87
CA MET A 112 -18.33 -5.19 -0.69
C MET A 112 -17.77 -6.58 -0.36
N GLN A 113 -18.60 -7.62 -0.41
CA GLN A 113 -18.16 -9.00 -0.18
C GLN A 113 -17.11 -9.43 -1.22
N TRP A 114 -17.35 -9.16 -2.51
CA TRP A 114 -16.39 -9.45 -3.56
C TRP A 114 -15.07 -8.71 -3.36
N THR A 115 -15.14 -7.43 -2.96
CA THR A 115 -13.95 -6.62 -2.65
C THR A 115 -13.17 -7.20 -1.46
N GLN A 116 -13.87 -7.69 -0.43
CA GLN A 116 -13.28 -8.38 0.72
C GLN A 116 -12.53 -9.63 0.29
N GLU A 117 -13.16 -10.48 -0.51
CA GLU A 117 -12.59 -11.74 -0.99
C GLU A 117 -11.33 -11.49 -1.84
N LEU A 118 -11.38 -10.52 -2.77
CA LEU A 118 -10.22 -10.12 -3.56
C LEU A 118 -9.06 -9.62 -2.67
N ARG A 119 -9.36 -8.76 -1.68
CA ARG A 119 -8.36 -8.29 -0.72
C ARG A 119 -7.71 -9.44 0.03
N GLN A 120 -8.49 -10.38 0.57
CA GLN A 120 -7.96 -11.53 1.30
C GLN A 120 -7.11 -12.43 0.40
N ARG A 121 -7.52 -12.62 -0.86
CA ARG A 121 -6.73 -13.36 -1.86
C ARG A 121 -5.37 -12.69 -2.10
N ILE A 122 -5.34 -11.38 -2.33
CA ILE A 122 -4.10 -10.62 -2.52
C ILE A 122 -3.18 -10.76 -1.30
N ILE A 123 -3.69 -10.58 -0.09
CA ILE A 123 -2.90 -10.70 1.14
C ILE A 123 -2.34 -12.12 1.28
N LYS A 124 -3.15 -13.14 1.03
CA LYS A 124 -2.75 -14.55 1.15
C LYS A 124 -1.67 -14.94 0.14
N GLU A 125 -1.81 -14.51 -1.11
CA GLU A 125 -0.90 -14.94 -2.20
C GLU A 125 0.40 -14.11 -2.23
N THR A 126 0.33 -12.83 -1.88
CA THR A 126 1.50 -11.93 -1.96
C THR A 126 2.16 -11.66 -0.61
N GLY A 127 1.46 -11.92 0.50
CA GLY A 127 1.89 -11.50 1.84
C GLY A 127 1.80 -9.99 2.09
N LEU A 128 1.31 -9.20 1.13
CA LEU A 128 1.28 -7.75 1.23
C LEU A 128 -0.06 -7.25 1.81
N PRO A 129 -0.03 -6.39 2.84
CA PRO A 129 -1.23 -5.73 3.33
C PRO A 129 -1.75 -4.73 2.29
N ILE A 130 -3.06 -4.71 2.12
CA ILE A 130 -3.75 -3.82 1.18
C ILE A 130 -5.01 -3.27 1.86
N SER A 131 -5.27 -1.98 1.66
CA SER A 131 -6.50 -1.32 2.11
C SER A 131 -7.41 -1.02 0.93
N CYS A 132 -8.72 -0.94 1.17
CA CYS A 132 -9.69 -0.60 0.13
C CYS A 132 -10.80 0.33 0.62
N GLY A 133 -11.24 1.22 -0.27
CA GLY A 133 -12.44 2.03 -0.13
C GLY A 133 -13.36 1.76 -1.30
N LEU A 134 -14.60 1.36 -1.01
CA LEU A 134 -15.66 1.16 -1.98
C LEU A 134 -16.61 2.36 -1.95
N SER A 135 -16.89 2.96 -3.11
CA SER A 135 -17.84 4.07 -3.23
C SER A 135 -18.29 4.24 -4.68
N VAL A 136 -19.20 5.20 -4.90
CA VAL A 136 -19.83 5.51 -6.19
C VAL A 136 -18.85 6.07 -7.24
N ASN A 137 -17.67 6.55 -6.85
CA ASN A 137 -16.67 7.06 -7.77
C ASN A 137 -15.24 6.94 -7.22
N LYS A 138 -14.26 7.07 -8.13
CA LYS A 138 -12.83 6.95 -7.83
C LYS A 138 -12.35 7.91 -6.72
N THR A 139 -12.82 9.16 -6.73
CA THR A 139 -12.36 10.20 -5.79
C THR A 139 -12.76 9.88 -4.36
N VAL A 140 -14.03 9.55 -4.14
CA VAL A 140 -14.52 9.17 -2.80
C VAL A 140 -13.88 7.85 -2.37
N SER A 141 -13.75 6.87 -3.27
CA SER A 141 -13.06 5.61 -2.99
C SER A 141 -11.61 5.81 -2.55
N LYS A 142 -10.88 6.77 -3.15
CA LYS A 142 -9.49 7.08 -2.76
C LYS A 142 -9.40 7.70 -1.37
N ILE A 143 -10.26 8.66 -1.06
CA ILE A 143 -10.33 9.28 0.28
C ILE A 143 -10.68 8.20 1.32
N ALA A 144 -11.70 7.41 1.04
CA ALA A 144 -12.16 6.32 1.90
C ALA A 144 -11.06 5.28 2.12
N THR A 145 -10.30 4.93 1.09
CA THR A 145 -9.13 4.04 1.22
C THR A 145 -8.09 4.61 2.18
N GLY A 146 -7.88 5.92 2.18
CA GLY A 146 -6.97 6.60 3.12
C GLY A 146 -7.41 6.48 4.58
N GLU A 147 -8.70 6.70 4.85
CA GLU A 147 -9.29 6.56 6.19
C GLU A 147 -9.31 5.10 6.69
N ALA A 148 -9.38 4.15 5.77
CA ALA A 148 -9.35 2.72 6.09
C ALA A 148 -7.97 2.18 6.46
N LYS A 149 -6.88 2.91 6.16
CA LYS A 149 -5.53 2.42 6.46
C LYS A 149 -5.27 2.36 7.98
N PRO A 150 -4.54 1.35 8.49
CA PRO A 150 -3.89 0.24 7.78
C PRO A 150 -4.70 -1.07 7.73
N ASN A 151 -4.48 -1.86 6.67
CA ASN A 151 -5.06 -3.18 6.39
C ASN A 151 -6.59 -3.23 6.59
N GLY A 152 -7.25 -2.12 6.29
CA GLY A 152 -8.67 -1.94 6.56
C GLY A 152 -9.48 -1.78 5.29
N GLU A 153 -10.78 -1.69 5.50
CA GLU A 153 -11.74 -1.54 4.44
C GLU A 153 -12.92 -0.69 4.88
N ILE A 154 -13.48 0.07 3.94
CA ILE A 154 -14.63 0.92 4.22
C ILE A 154 -15.51 1.02 2.97
N GLU A 155 -16.82 1.08 3.18
CA GLU A 155 -17.81 1.37 2.15
C GLU A 155 -18.45 2.73 2.44
N ILE A 156 -18.44 3.62 1.45
CA ILE A 156 -19.09 4.92 1.48
C ILE A 156 -20.18 4.91 0.40
N PRO A 157 -21.47 4.75 0.76
CA PRO A 157 -22.57 4.66 -0.20
C PRO A 157 -22.84 5.97 -0.94
#